data_AF-A0A962B015-F1
#
_entry.id   AF-A0A962B015-F1
#
_cell.length_a   1.000
_cell.length_b   1.000
_cell.length_c   1.000
_cell.angle_alpha   90.00
_cell.angle_beta   90.00
_cell.angle_gamma   90.00
#
_symmetry.space_group_name_H-M   'P 1'
#
loop_
_entity.id
_entity.type
_entity.pdbx_description
1 polymer ?
#
loop_
_entity_poly.entity_id
_entity_poly.type
_entity_poly.pdbx_seq_one_letter_code
_entity_poly.pdbx_strand_id
1 'polypeptide(L)'
;GTGDVQLTMAQQVPLSGTIIVSTPQDLALIDARKGLNMFRKVDVPVLGIIENMSYFLCPKCGERSDIFGHGGAHEEAERLGIPFLGEVPLHMDIRSKSDAGQPITATMPESVQAAIFRDLAAKAWSGLEQAMGLRSKPPHLVVAPPGDKLEVNFEGGRTYELSAEMLRVMSPSAEVQGHSPDQRVTVAKKRNVKIKDLVPVGNYAVKIVFDDGHDTGLYAWSYLETLGREKDKRWKDYLAELAAKGLTRE
;
A
#
# COMPACT_ATOMS: atom_id res chain seq x y z
N GLY A 1 7.85 -13.90 2.80
CA GLY A 1 7.75 -13.60 4.25
C GLY A 1 6.32 -13.25 4.63
N THR A 2 5.88 -13.49 5.87
CA THR A 2 4.48 -13.21 6.28
C THR A 2 4.18 -11.72 6.12
N GLY A 3 3.06 -11.38 5.47
CA GLY A 3 2.69 -10.01 5.08
C GLY A 3 2.38 -9.04 6.23
N ASP A 4 2.43 -9.52 7.47
CA ASP A 4 1.96 -8.82 8.66
C ASP A 4 2.89 -7.67 9.09
N VAL A 5 4.20 -7.83 8.88
CA VAL A 5 5.20 -6.79 9.16
C VAL A 5 5.01 -5.62 8.21
N GLN A 6 4.81 -5.91 6.92
CA GLN A 6 4.59 -4.89 5.90
C GLN A 6 3.29 -4.13 6.15
N LEU A 7 2.23 -4.81 6.60
CA LEU A 7 0.96 -4.17 6.96
C LEU A 7 1.14 -3.24 8.17
N THR A 8 1.83 -3.72 9.21
CA THR A 8 2.09 -2.94 10.42
C THR A 8 2.91 -1.68 10.10
N MET A 9 3.96 -1.80 9.28
CA MET A 9 4.75 -0.65 8.84
C MET A 9 3.93 0.35 8.02
N ALA A 10 3.11 -0.13 7.08
CA ALA A 10 2.24 0.74 6.29
C ALA A 10 1.16 1.45 7.13
N GLN A 11 0.82 0.89 8.29
CA GLN A 11 -0.14 1.47 9.21
C GLN A 11 0.49 2.46 10.20
N GLN A 12 1.74 2.23 10.61
CA GLN A 12 2.41 3.02 11.63
C GLN A 12 3.26 4.17 11.06
N VAL A 13 3.73 4.03 9.83
CA VAL A 13 4.67 4.98 9.22
C VAL A 13 4.06 5.54 7.92
N PRO A 14 4.12 6.87 7.71
CA PRO A 14 3.63 7.44 6.47
C PRO A 14 4.55 7.07 5.31
N LEU A 15 4.07 6.18 4.42
CA LEU A 15 4.84 5.71 3.28
C LEU A 15 4.61 6.58 2.03
N SER A 16 5.71 7.05 1.44
CA SER A 16 5.67 7.82 0.17
C SER A 16 5.46 6.92 -1.05
N GLY A 17 5.89 5.67 -0.96
CA GLY A 17 5.72 4.65 -1.96
C GLY A 17 6.43 3.36 -1.55
N THR A 18 6.32 2.33 -2.38
CA THR A 18 6.94 1.03 -2.15
C THR A 18 7.64 0.54 -3.41
N ILE A 19 8.75 -0.18 -3.22
CA ILE A 19 9.46 -0.88 -4.29
C ILE A 19 9.47 -2.35 -3.92
N ILE A 20 9.06 -3.19 -4.87
CA ILE A 20 9.09 -4.64 -4.69
C ILE A 20 10.41 -5.17 -5.22
N VAL A 21 11.09 -6.01 -4.44
CA VAL A 21 12.31 -6.69 -4.87
C VAL A 21 12.04 -8.19 -4.86
N SER A 22 12.28 -8.85 -5.98
CA SER A 22 12.09 -10.30 -6.14
C SER A 22 13.23 -10.91 -6.94
N THR A 23 13.38 -12.21 -6.85
CA THR A 23 14.20 -12.98 -7.80
C THR A 23 13.31 -13.56 -8.92
N PRO A 24 13.88 -14.05 -10.04
CA PRO A 24 13.10 -14.45 -11.23
C PRO A 24 12.19 -15.67 -11.02
N GLN A 25 12.39 -16.46 -9.96
CA GLN A 25 11.66 -17.71 -9.73
C GLN A 25 10.20 -17.46 -9.32
N ASP A 26 9.30 -18.31 -9.83
CA ASP A 26 7.87 -18.29 -9.51
C ASP A 26 7.56 -18.23 -8.01
N LEU A 27 8.31 -18.98 -7.19
CA LEU A 27 8.09 -19.02 -5.74
C LEU A 27 8.31 -17.65 -5.09
N ALA A 28 9.32 -16.90 -5.54
CA ALA A 28 9.58 -15.54 -5.05
C ALA A 28 8.50 -14.57 -5.54
N LEU A 29 8.05 -14.74 -6.79
CA LEU A 29 7.01 -13.90 -7.39
C LEU A 29 5.63 -14.04 -6.73
N ILE A 30 5.31 -15.21 -6.16
CA ILE A 30 4.09 -15.40 -5.36
C ILE A 30 4.06 -14.44 -4.17
N ASP A 31 5.18 -14.27 -3.48
CA ASP A 31 5.30 -13.37 -2.34
C ASP A 31 5.29 -11.90 -2.79
N ALA A 32 5.95 -11.57 -3.90
CA ALA A 32 5.90 -10.24 -4.52
C ALA A 32 4.45 -9.82 -4.83
N ARG A 33 3.65 -10.73 -5.39
CA ARG A 33 2.23 -10.50 -5.71
C ARG A 33 1.37 -10.25 -4.47
N LYS A 34 1.60 -11.02 -3.40
CA LYS A 34 0.90 -10.79 -2.12
C LYS A 34 1.25 -9.43 -1.54
N GLY A 35 2.54 -9.06 -1.56
CA GLY A 35 3.02 -7.75 -1.14
C GLY A 35 2.37 -6.61 -1.92
N LEU A 36 2.34 -6.71 -3.25
CA LEU A 36 1.68 -5.74 -4.13
C LEU A 36 0.21 -5.52 -3.74
N ASN A 37 -0.55 -6.61 -3.60
CA ASN A 37 -1.96 -6.55 -3.27
C ASN A 37 -2.21 -5.93 -1.90
N MET A 38 -1.32 -6.16 -0.93
CA MET A 38 -1.38 -5.51 0.38
C MET A 38 -1.18 -4.00 0.25
N PHE A 39 -0.13 -3.54 -0.44
CA PHE A 39 0.12 -2.10 -0.61
C PHE A 39 -1.00 -1.37 -1.36
N ARG A 40 -1.62 -2.03 -2.35
CA ARG A 40 -2.82 -1.50 -3.02
C ARG A 40 -4.00 -1.32 -2.06
N LYS A 41 -4.21 -2.23 -1.11
CA LYS A 41 -5.30 -2.12 -0.12
C LYS A 41 -5.12 -0.94 0.84
N VAL A 42 -3.89 -0.56 1.14
CA VAL A 42 -3.55 0.56 2.04
C VAL A 42 -3.21 1.86 1.29
N ASP A 43 -3.51 1.92 -0.01
CA ASP A 43 -3.30 3.08 -0.89
C ASP A 43 -1.85 3.60 -0.92
N VAL A 44 -0.88 2.69 -0.77
CA VAL A 44 0.54 3.01 -0.92
C VAL A 44 0.95 2.78 -2.37
N PRO A 45 1.49 3.80 -3.07
CA PRO A 45 1.83 3.67 -4.48
C PRO A 45 3.02 2.72 -4.66
N VAL A 46 2.85 1.75 -5.54
CA VAL A 46 3.93 0.83 -5.90
C VAL A 46 4.70 1.42 -7.07
N LEU A 47 5.92 1.86 -6.78
CA LEU A 47 6.78 2.58 -7.72
C LEU A 47 7.34 1.63 -8.79
N GLY A 48 7.45 0.34 -8.47
CA GLY A 48 7.80 -0.70 -9.41
C GLY A 48 8.39 -1.94 -8.75
N ILE A 49 8.87 -2.85 -9.58
CA ILE A 49 9.54 -4.08 -9.19
C ILE A 49 10.98 -4.12 -9.73
N ILE A 50 11.90 -4.67 -8.92
CA ILE A 50 13.30 -4.91 -9.26
C ILE A 50 13.53 -6.43 -9.29
N GLU A 51 14.18 -6.91 -10.35
CA GLU A 51 14.67 -8.29 -10.43
C GLU A 51 16.08 -8.38 -9.80
N ASN A 52 16.17 -8.91 -8.60
CA ASN A 52 17.45 -9.19 -7.95
C ASN A 52 17.99 -10.58 -8.35
N MET A 53 19.31 -10.74 -8.31
CA MET A 53 19.99 -11.98 -8.71
C MET A 53 19.60 -12.43 -10.14
N SER A 54 19.42 -11.49 -11.07
CA SER A 54 18.89 -11.76 -12.41
C SER A 54 19.85 -12.57 -13.29
N TYR A 55 21.15 -12.36 -13.13
CA TYR A 55 22.19 -13.12 -13.81
C TYR A 55 23.51 -13.07 -13.04
N PHE A 56 24.42 -13.96 -13.38
CA PHE A 56 25.80 -13.99 -12.92
C PHE A 56 26.75 -13.84 -14.11
N LEU A 57 27.71 -12.92 -14.04
CA LEU A 57 28.80 -12.83 -15.02
C LEU A 57 30.02 -13.50 -14.43
N CYS A 58 30.51 -14.55 -15.09
CA CYS A 58 31.70 -15.25 -14.65
C CYS A 58 32.93 -14.31 -14.74
N PRO A 59 33.62 -14.02 -13.62
CA PRO A 59 34.76 -13.10 -13.65
C PRO A 59 35.98 -13.67 -14.38
N LYS A 60 35.98 -14.97 -14.72
CA LYS A 60 37.09 -15.63 -15.44
C LYS A 60 36.90 -15.66 -16.94
N CYS A 61 35.69 -15.92 -17.44
CA CYS A 61 35.42 -16.08 -18.87
C CYS A 61 34.42 -15.05 -19.44
N GLY A 62 33.76 -14.25 -18.60
CA GLY A 62 32.75 -13.28 -19.03
C GLY A 62 31.39 -13.89 -19.42
N GLU A 63 31.24 -15.21 -19.32
CA GLU A 63 29.99 -15.90 -19.62
C GLU A 63 28.88 -15.48 -18.65
N ARG A 64 27.70 -15.20 -19.21
CA ARG A 64 26.48 -14.92 -18.47
C ARG A 64 25.77 -16.22 -18.14
N SER A 65 25.39 -16.40 -16.88
CA SER A 65 24.59 -17.52 -16.41
C SER A 65 23.38 -17.04 -15.64
N ASP A 66 22.19 -17.46 -16.06
CA ASP A 66 20.93 -17.13 -15.40
C ASP A 66 20.60 -18.21 -14.36
N ILE A 67 21.43 -18.29 -13.30
CA ILE A 67 21.42 -19.37 -12.29
C ILE A 67 20.03 -19.57 -11.66
N PHE A 68 19.26 -18.49 -11.55
CA PHE A 68 17.95 -18.45 -10.93
C PHE A 68 16.80 -18.23 -11.92
N GLY A 69 17.06 -18.42 -13.22
CA GLY A 69 16.20 -17.94 -14.30
C GLY A 69 16.44 -16.45 -14.58
N HIS A 70 15.68 -15.88 -15.52
CA HIS A 70 15.72 -14.47 -15.88
C HIS A 70 14.35 -14.05 -16.41
N GLY A 71 13.92 -12.83 -16.09
CA GLY A 71 12.78 -12.17 -16.72
C GLY A 71 11.46 -12.39 -15.99
N GLY A 72 11.42 -13.28 -15.00
CA GLY A 72 10.19 -13.57 -14.26
C GLY A 72 9.61 -12.34 -13.56
N ALA A 73 10.43 -11.44 -13.00
CA ALA A 73 9.93 -10.21 -12.39
C ALA A 73 9.52 -9.16 -13.43
N HIS A 74 10.14 -9.15 -14.62
CA HIS A 74 9.74 -8.29 -15.73
C HIS A 74 8.36 -8.70 -16.26
N GLU A 75 8.17 -9.98 -16.58
CA GLU A 75 6.89 -10.53 -17.01
C GLU A 75 5.80 -10.32 -15.96
N GLU A 76 6.13 -10.50 -14.68
CA GLU A 76 5.20 -10.25 -13.58
C GLU A 76 4.84 -8.77 -13.46
N ALA A 77 5.77 -7.85 -13.72
CA ALA A 77 5.51 -6.41 -13.75
C ALA A 77 4.45 -6.06 -14.81
N GLU A 78 4.62 -6.57 -16.03
CA GLU A 78 3.69 -6.40 -17.14
C GLU A 78 2.31 -6.96 -16.79
N ARG A 79 2.28 -8.18 -16.26
CA ARG A 79 1.03 -8.87 -15.89
C ARG A 79 0.26 -8.15 -14.77
N LEU A 80 0.97 -7.52 -13.84
CA LEU A 80 0.37 -6.80 -12.72
C LEU A 80 0.11 -5.30 -13.03
N GLY A 81 0.57 -4.82 -14.18
CA GLY A 81 0.44 -3.42 -14.60
C GLY A 81 1.23 -2.46 -13.71
N ILE A 82 2.45 -2.85 -13.31
CA ILE A 82 3.36 -2.01 -12.52
C ILE A 82 4.68 -1.79 -13.26
N PRO A 83 5.43 -0.70 -12.96
CA PRO A 83 6.71 -0.46 -13.63
C PRO A 83 7.75 -1.53 -13.29
N PHE A 84 8.52 -1.95 -14.29
CA PHE A 84 9.78 -2.66 -14.08
C PHE A 84 10.91 -1.65 -13.96
N LEU A 85 11.58 -1.62 -12.81
CA LEU A 85 12.65 -0.63 -12.58
C LEU A 85 13.98 -1.09 -13.17
N GLY A 86 14.25 -2.39 -13.16
CA GLY A 86 15.45 -2.96 -13.72
C GLY A 86 15.90 -4.21 -12.98
N GLU A 87 17.13 -4.61 -13.28
CA GLU A 87 17.72 -5.85 -12.83
C GLU A 87 19.04 -5.62 -12.08
N VAL A 88 19.32 -6.47 -11.08
CA VAL A 88 20.56 -6.44 -10.30
C VAL A 88 21.26 -7.80 -10.41
N PRO A 89 22.50 -7.85 -10.90
CA PRO A 89 23.23 -9.10 -11.05
C PRO A 89 23.72 -9.66 -9.71
N LEU A 90 23.95 -10.97 -9.69
CA LEU A 90 24.70 -11.63 -8.63
C LEU A 90 26.19 -11.29 -8.81
N HIS A 91 26.73 -10.43 -7.95
CA HIS A 91 28.13 -10.01 -8.01
C HIS A 91 28.80 -10.06 -6.63
N MET A 92 30.05 -10.53 -6.59
CA MET A 92 30.79 -10.73 -5.34
C MET A 92 31.01 -9.43 -4.58
N ASP A 93 31.30 -8.34 -5.28
CA ASP A 93 31.47 -7.03 -4.65
C ASP A 93 30.15 -6.53 -4.06
N ILE A 94 29.01 -6.71 -4.74
CA ILE A 94 27.69 -6.32 -4.18
C ILE A 94 27.46 -7.05 -2.86
N ARG A 95 27.65 -8.38 -2.84
CA ARG A 95 27.47 -9.20 -1.63
C ARG A 95 28.44 -8.79 -0.52
N SER A 96 29.75 -8.90 -0.77
CA SER A 96 30.78 -8.73 0.26
C SER A 96 30.81 -7.31 0.85
N LYS A 97 30.56 -6.29 0.03
CA LYS A 97 30.51 -4.90 0.47
C LYS A 97 29.23 -4.59 1.25
N SER A 98 28.09 -5.14 0.84
CA SER A 98 26.83 -5.00 1.59
C SER A 98 26.89 -5.70 2.96
N ASP A 99 27.46 -6.92 3.02
CA ASP A 99 27.67 -7.66 4.28
C ASP A 99 28.56 -6.88 5.26
N ALA A 100 29.52 -6.11 4.74
CA ALA A 100 30.41 -5.26 5.52
C ALA A 100 29.81 -3.88 5.87
N GLY A 101 28.56 -3.58 5.49
CA GLY A 101 27.92 -2.28 5.71
C GLY A 101 28.50 -1.15 4.85
N GLN A 102 29.15 -1.49 3.74
CA GLN A 102 29.89 -0.58 2.86
C GLN A 102 29.25 -0.56 1.46
N PRO A 103 28.11 0.11 1.23
CA PRO A 103 27.38 -0.02 -0.03
C PRO A 103 28.24 0.29 -1.27
N ILE A 104 28.02 -0.46 -2.35
CA ILE A 104 28.84 -0.38 -3.57
C ILE A 104 28.81 1.01 -4.22
N THR A 105 27.69 1.73 -4.07
CA THR A 105 27.53 3.11 -4.55
C THR A 105 28.41 4.11 -3.80
N ALA A 106 28.77 3.83 -2.55
CA ALA A 106 29.65 4.70 -1.75
C ALA A 106 31.13 4.29 -1.87
N THR A 107 31.41 2.99 -1.93
CA THR A 107 32.78 2.48 -1.92
C THR A 107 33.38 2.26 -3.30
N MET A 108 32.55 2.05 -4.32
CA MET A 108 32.97 1.83 -5.70
C MET A 108 32.04 2.60 -6.66
N PRO A 109 31.99 3.95 -6.55
CA PRO A 109 31.02 4.77 -7.28
C PRO A 109 31.14 4.63 -8.81
N GLU A 110 32.33 4.39 -9.35
CA GLU A 110 32.54 4.25 -10.81
C GLU A 110 32.31 2.83 -11.34
N SER A 111 31.87 1.89 -10.49
CA SER A 111 31.61 0.51 -10.92
C SER A 111 30.30 0.39 -11.71
N VAL A 112 30.24 -0.63 -12.59
CA VAL A 112 29.03 -0.96 -13.37
C VAL A 112 27.84 -1.23 -12.44
N GLN A 113 28.09 -1.89 -11.33
CA GLN A 113 27.10 -2.23 -10.31
C GLN A 113 26.56 -0.96 -9.63
N ALA A 114 27.44 -0.01 -9.28
CA ALA A 114 27.01 1.27 -8.74
C ALA A 114 26.16 2.08 -9.74
N ALA A 115 26.48 2.01 -11.04
CA ALA A 115 25.66 2.62 -12.08
C ALA A 115 24.25 2.01 -12.15
N ILE A 116 24.11 0.68 -12.03
CA ILE A 116 22.81 0.00 -11.94
C ILE A 116 21.98 0.54 -10.77
N PHE A 117 22.55 0.58 -9.55
CA PHE A 117 21.83 1.10 -8.38
C PHE A 117 21.42 2.58 -8.53
N ARG A 118 22.25 3.41 -9.18
CA ARG A 118 21.90 4.81 -9.46
C ARG A 118 20.75 4.94 -10.46
N ASP A 119 20.74 4.13 -11.51
CA ASP A 119 19.65 4.11 -12.49
C ASP A 119 18.33 3.66 -11.85
N LEU A 120 18.37 2.59 -11.03
CA LEU A 120 17.21 2.14 -10.26
C LEU A 120 16.69 3.23 -9.32
N ALA A 121 17.59 3.92 -8.62
CA ALA A 121 17.23 5.03 -7.74
C ALA A 121 16.59 6.20 -8.50
N ALA A 122 17.12 6.56 -9.68
CA ALA A 122 16.56 7.62 -10.52
C ALA A 122 15.16 7.27 -11.03
N LYS A 123 14.93 6.03 -11.48
CA LYS A 123 13.61 5.55 -11.90
C LYS A 123 12.62 5.52 -10.75
N ALA A 124 13.04 5.01 -9.58
CA ALA A 124 12.22 5.02 -8.37
C ALA A 124 11.86 6.45 -7.94
N TRP A 125 12.82 7.37 -8.01
CA TRP A 125 12.59 8.79 -7.70
C TRP A 125 11.58 9.42 -8.67
N SER A 126 11.72 9.19 -9.97
CA SER A 126 10.75 9.69 -10.96
C SER A 126 9.36 9.11 -10.74
N GLY A 127 9.26 7.80 -10.47
CA GLY A 127 7.99 7.16 -10.14
C GLY A 127 7.36 7.74 -8.88
N LEU A 128 8.18 8.10 -7.89
CA LEU A 128 7.71 8.76 -6.67
C LEU A 128 7.20 10.17 -6.96
N GLU A 129 7.92 10.98 -7.74
CA GLU A 129 7.48 12.32 -8.14
C GLU A 129 6.15 12.27 -8.89
N GLN A 130 5.98 11.31 -9.80
CA GLN A 130 4.72 11.10 -10.51
C GLN A 130 3.59 10.70 -9.56
N ALA A 131 3.85 9.75 -8.66
CA ALA A 131 2.89 9.34 -7.64
C ALA A 131 2.50 10.50 -6.71
N MET A 132 3.46 11.36 -6.36
CA MET A 132 3.22 12.57 -5.57
C MET A 132 2.45 13.65 -6.35
N GLY A 133 2.69 13.80 -7.65
CA GLY A 133 1.94 14.70 -8.53
C GLY A 133 0.48 14.25 -8.76
N LEU A 134 0.22 12.94 -8.67
CA LEU A 134 -1.11 12.33 -8.73
C LEU A 134 -1.83 12.27 -7.37
N ARG A 135 -1.14 12.55 -6.26
CA ARG A 135 -1.77 12.52 -4.93
C ARG A 135 -2.74 13.69 -4.78
N SER A 136 -4.00 13.36 -4.54
CA SER A 136 -4.99 14.34 -4.09
C SER A 136 -4.48 15.03 -2.83
N LYS A 137 -4.49 16.36 -2.80
CA LYS A 137 -4.17 17.12 -1.58
C LYS A 137 -5.06 16.64 -0.43
N PRO A 138 -4.56 16.64 0.82
CA PRO A 138 -5.36 16.29 1.98
C PRO A 138 -6.67 17.11 2.00
N PRO A 139 -7.84 16.45 2.09
CA PRO A 139 -9.09 17.16 2.20
C PRO A 139 -9.17 17.89 3.54
N HIS A 140 -9.96 18.96 3.60
CA HIS A 140 -10.30 19.58 4.87
C HIS A 140 -11.39 18.75 5.56
N LEU A 141 -11.07 18.21 6.73
CA LEU A 141 -11.93 17.34 7.52
C LEU A 141 -12.57 18.12 8.66
N VAL A 142 -13.89 18.04 8.79
CA VAL A 142 -14.63 18.65 9.91
C VAL A 142 -15.53 17.60 10.55
N VAL A 143 -15.34 17.36 11.84
CA VAL A 143 -16.26 16.54 12.63
C VAL A 143 -17.39 17.43 13.11
N ALA A 144 -18.61 17.22 12.59
CA ALA A 144 -19.76 18.02 12.98
C ALA A 144 -20.21 17.63 14.40
N PRO A 145 -20.38 18.57 15.35
CA PRO A 145 -20.93 18.25 16.67
C PRO A 145 -22.34 17.65 16.54
N PRO A 146 -22.66 16.55 17.25
CA PRO A 146 -21.95 15.96 18.40
C PRO A 146 -20.91 14.87 18.06
N GLY A 147 -20.42 14.80 16.83
CA GLY A 147 -19.48 13.77 16.36
C GLY A 147 -20.17 12.64 15.59
N ASP A 148 -21.40 12.85 15.14
CA ASP A 148 -22.18 11.86 14.39
C ASP A 148 -21.89 11.87 12.88
N LYS A 149 -21.14 12.85 12.40
CA LYS A 149 -20.83 13.05 10.98
C LYS A 149 -19.41 13.60 10.78
N LEU A 150 -18.83 13.21 9.65
CA LEU A 150 -17.60 13.74 9.09
C LEU A 150 -17.93 14.44 7.77
N GLU A 151 -17.59 15.71 7.68
CA GLU A 151 -17.55 16.46 6.42
C GLU A 151 -16.14 16.35 5.83
N VAL A 152 -16.08 15.94 4.56
CA VAL A 152 -14.84 15.75 3.80
C VAL A 152 -14.85 16.69 2.61
N ASN A 153 -14.00 17.71 2.63
CA ASN A 153 -13.92 18.74 1.59
C ASN A 153 -12.65 18.56 0.74
N PHE A 154 -12.81 18.06 -0.49
CA PHE A 154 -11.71 17.86 -1.42
C PHE A 154 -11.41 19.11 -2.25
N GLU A 155 -10.16 19.22 -2.72
CA GLU A 155 -9.77 20.23 -3.70
C GLU A 155 -10.62 20.09 -4.99
N GLY A 156 -11.08 21.24 -5.51
CA GLY A 156 -12.05 21.29 -6.62
C GLY A 156 -13.52 21.37 -6.19
N GLY A 157 -13.80 21.60 -4.90
CA GLY A 157 -15.16 21.90 -4.40
C GLY A 157 -16.08 20.69 -4.20
N ARG A 158 -15.53 19.48 -4.26
CA ARG A 158 -16.28 18.24 -3.95
C ARG A 158 -16.35 18.07 -2.43
N THR A 159 -17.57 18.04 -1.90
CA THR A 159 -17.82 17.86 -0.47
C THR A 159 -18.71 16.65 -0.24
N TYR A 160 -18.36 15.82 0.75
CA TYR A 160 -19.15 14.67 1.16
C TYR A 160 -19.45 14.72 2.66
N GLU A 161 -20.66 14.30 3.04
CA GLU A 161 -21.07 14.10 4.43
C GLU A 161 -21.25 12.60 4.69
N LEU A 162 -20.41 12.04 5.56
CA LEU A 162 -20.37 10.64 5.94
C LEU A 162 -20.75 10.49 7.42
N SER A 163 -21.69 9.60 7.75
CA SER A 163 -22.05 9.37 9.16
C SER A 163 -20.97 8.57 9.88
N ALA A 164 -20.82 8.81 11.19
CA ALA A 164 -19.95 8.06 12.08
C ALA A 164 -20.27 6.56 12.03
N GLU A 165 -21.56 6.20 12.02
CA GLU A 165 -22.02 4.82 11.84
C GLU A 165 -21.50 4.20 10.55
N MET A 166 -21.66 4.88 9.42
CA MET A 166 -21.20 4.38 8.12
C MET A 166 -19.69 4.18 8.10
N LEU A 167 -18.93 5.17 8.57
CA LEU A 167 -17.48 5.08 8.67
C LEU A 167 -17.08 3.89 9.54
N ARG A 168 -17.73 3.70 10.69
CA ARG A 168 -17.41 2.62 11.64
C ARG A 168 -17.70 1.22 11.08
N VAL A 169 -18.87 1.02 10.45
CA VAL A 169 -19.29 -0.30 9.95
C VAL A 169 -18.61 -0.65 8.62
N MET A 170 -18.10 0.36 7.92
CA MET A 170 -17.30 0.22 6.71
C MET A 170 -15.82 0.53 6.96
N SER A 171 -15.32 0.33 8.19
CA SER A 171 -13.90 0.56 8.49
C SER A 171 -13.00 -0.27 7.56
N PRO A 172 -11.91 0.31 7.02
CA PRO A 172 -10.93 -0.42 6.21
C PRO A 172 -9.97 -1.28 7.05
N SER A 173 -10.12 -1.32 8.38
CA SER A 173 -9.28 -2.14 9.27
C SER A 173 -9.45 -3.64 9.00
N ALA A 174 -8.38 -4.41 9.29
CA ALA A 174 -8.37 -5.86 9.11
C ALA A 174 -9.44 -6.58 9.95
N GLU A 175 -9.83 -6.03 11.10
CA GLU A 175 -10.89 -6.59 11.94
C GLU A 175 -12.28 -6.53 11.28
N VAL A 176 -12.50 -5.59 10.34
CA VAL A 176 -13.76 -5.42 9.64
C VAL A 176 -13.69 -6.03 8.24
N GLN A 177 -12.61 -5.78 7.49
CA GLN A 177 -12.48 -6.27 6.12
C GLN A 177 -11.98 -7.71 6.02
N GLY A 178 -11.24 -8.21 7.03
CA GLY A 178 -10.50 -9.45 6.93
C GLY A 178 -9.37 -9.39 5.89
N HIS A 179 -8.64 -10.50 5.71
CA HIS A 179 -7.60 -10.60 4.69
C HIS A 179 -8.13 -11.14 3.34
N SER A 180 -9.31 -11.79 3.36
CA SER A 180 -10.10 -12.21 2.18
C SER A 180 -11.57 -11.80 2.29
N PRO A 181 -12.34 -11.73 1.19
CA PRO A 181 -13.77 -11.36 1.23
C PRO A 181 -14.61 -12.24 2.18
N ASP A 182 -14.25 -13.51 2.32
CA ASP A 182 -14.95 -14.48 3.18
C ASP A 182 -14.72 -14.22 4.67
N GLN A 183 -13.67 -13.47 5.01
CA GLN A 183 -13.34 -13.06 6.38
C GLN A 183 -13.96 -11.71 6.77
N ARG A 184 -14.69 -11.07 5.85
CA ARG A 184 -15.33 -9.78 6.13
C ARG A 184 -16.41 -9.94 7.21
N VAL A 185 -16.33 -9.09 8.22
CA VAL A 185 -17.26 -9.09 9.35
C VAL A 185 -18.35 -8.04 9.13
N THR A 186 -19.61 -8.45 9.28
CA THR A 186 -20.74 -7.51 9.33
C THR A 186 -20.80 -6.87 10.70
N VAL A 187 -20.49 -5.59 10.77
CA VAL A 187 -20.54 -4.84 12.03
C VAL A 187 -21.98 -4.38 12.30
N ALA A 188 -22.55 -4.82 13.42
CA ALA A 188 -23.90 -4.47 13.89
C ALA A 188 -23.84 -3.64 15.18
N LYS A 189 -24.98 -3.07 15.60
CA LYS A 189 -25.13 -2.32 16.86
C LYS A 189 -24.25 -1.07 16.99
N LYS A 190 -24.16 -0.29 15.91
CA LYS A 190 -23.31 0.92 15.82
C LYS A 190 -24.08 2.20 15.49
N ARG A 191 -25.42 2.18 15.56
CA ARG A 191 -26.26 3.34 15.22
C ARG A 191 -25.84 4.64 15.93
N ASN A 192 -25.40 4.52 17.18
CA ASN A 192 -25.11 5.67 18.03
C ASN A 192 -23.61 6.01 18.13
N VAL A 193 -22.73 5.28 17.43
CA VAL A 193 -21.28 5.52 17.47
C VAL A 193 -20.94 6.95 17.05
N LYS A 194 -19.96 7.56 17.71
CA LYS A 194 -19.47 8.91 17.43
C LYS A 194 -17.99 8.89 17.08
N ILE A 195 -17.58 9.87 16.28
CA ILE A 195 -16.19 10.21 16.05
C ILE A 195 -15.71 11.03 17.23
N LYS A 196 -14.72 10.51 17.95
CA LYS A 196 -14.09 11.15 19.09
C LYS A 196 -12.91 12.02 18.68
N ASP A 197 -12.11 11.55 17.74
CA ASP A 197 -10.90 12.24 17.29
C ASP A 197 -10.48 11.81 15.87
N LEU A 198 -9.66 12.65 15.25
CA LEU A 198 -9.05 12.40 13.94
C LEU A 198 -7.53 12.55 14.08
N VAL A 199 -6.79 11.49 13.80
CA VAL A 199 -5.33 11.50 13.82
C VAL A 199 -4.81 11.43 12.38
N PRO A 200 -4.21 12.50 11.84
CA PRO A 200 -3.62 12.47 10.50
C PRO A 200 -2.53 11.40 10.38
N VAL A 201 -2.52 10.64 9.28
CA VAL A 201 -1.48 9.65 8.99
C VAL A 201 -0.80 10.02 7.67
N GLY A 202 0.35 10.68 7.81
CA GLY A 202 1.05 11.27 6.67
C GLY A 202 0.17 12.25 5.90
N ASN A 203 0.32 12.24 4.58
CA ASN A 203 -0.43 13.11 3.67
C ASN A 203 -1.47 12.34 2.83
N TYR A 204 -1.83 11.11 3.19
CA TYR A 204 -2.68 10.24 2.35
C TYR A 204 -3.90 9.65 3.08
N ALA A 205 -3.94 9.68 4.42
CA ALA A 205 -5.01 9.08 5.19
C ALA A 205 -5.26 9.79 6.53
N VAL A 206 -6.42 9.49 7.12
CA VAL A 206 -6.75 9.81 8.51
C VAL A 206 -7.10 8.54 9.27
N LYS A 207 -6.62 8.45 10.51
CA LYS A 207 -7.11 7.46 11.48
C LYS A 207 -8.29 8.06 12.23
N ILE A 208 -9.43 7.39 12.21
CA ILE A 208 -10.64 7.83 12.90
C ILE A 208 -10.73 7.09 14.24
N VAL A 209 -10.79 7.84 15.34
CA VAL A 209 -10.99 7.31 16.68
C VAL A 209 -12.48 7.40 17.00
N PHE A 210 -13.10 6.25 17.25
CA PHE A 210 -14.51 6.17 17.61
C PHE A 210 -14.69 6.07 19.13
N ASP A 211 -15.85 6.49 19.61
CA ASP A 211 -16.22 6.42 21.03
C ASP A 211 -16.50 4.99 21.55
N ASP A 212 -16.68 4.02 20.65
CA ASP A 212 -16.81 2.60 20.96
C ASP A 212 -15.47 1.88 21.18
N GLY A 213 -14.37 2.62 21.20
CA GLY A 213 -13.00 2.14 21.41
C GLY A 213 -12.27 1.71 20.14
N HIS A 214 -12.91 1.75 18.97
CA HIS A 214 -12.27 1.43 17.69
C HIS A 214 -11.36 2.57 17.22
N ASP A 215 -10.11 2.28 16.93
CA ASP A 215 -9.15 3.29 16.45
C ASP A 215 -8.10 2.78 15.45
N THR A 216 -8.31 1.60 14.86
CA THR A 216 -7.31 0.94 13.99
C THR A 216 -7.53 1.19 12.48
N GLY A 217 -8.68 1.76 12.10
CA GLY A 217 -9.03 2.01 10.70
C GLY A 217 -8.29 3.21 10.10
N LEU A 218 -7.55 2.98 9.02
CA LEU A 218 -6.89 4.02 8.24
C LEU A 218 -7.69 4.36 6.98
N TYR A 219 -8.31 5.53 6.97
CA TYR A 219 -9.15 6.01 5.88
C TYR A 219 -8.31 6.84 4.91
N ALA A 220 -7.85 6.19 3.84
CA ALA A 220 -7.19 6.89 2.75
C ALA A 220 -8.13 7.95 2.11
N TRP A 221 -7.57 9.04 1.58
CA TRP A 221 -8.36 10.09 0.92
C TRP A 221 -9.18 9.54 -0.25
N SER A 222 -8.59 8.65 -1.05
CA SER A 222 -9.26 7.93 -2.13
C SER A 222 -10.43 7.07 -1.64
N TYR A 223 -10.29 6.47 -0.45
CA TYR A 223 -11.33 5.68 0.17
C TYR A 223 -12.47 6.56 0.68
N LEU A 224 -12.18 7.69 1.33
CA LEU A 224 -13.20 8.67 1.73
C LEU A 224 -13.96 9.22 0.50
N GLU A 225 -13.26 9.49 -0.60
CA GLU A 225 -13.89 9.91 -1.86
C GLU A 225 -14.79 8.81 -2.42
N THR A 226 -14.33 7.56 -2.39
CA THR A 226 -15.13 6.39 -2.83
C THR A 226 -16.37 6.21 -1.96
N LEU A 227 -16.23 6.29 -0.63
CA LEU A 227 -17.36 6.24 0.29
C LEU A 227 -18.34 7.39 0.03
N GLY A 228 -17.84 8.59 -0.25
CA GLY A 228 -18.65 9.75 -0.60
C GLY A 228 -19.45 9.54 -1.88
N ARG A 229 -18.79 9.11 -2.96
CA ARG A 229 -19.42 8.85 -4.27
C ARG A 229 -20.42 7.70 -4.26
N GLU A 230 -20.15 6.65 -3.47
CA GLU A 230 -20.93 5.41 -3.46
C GLU A 230 -21.80 5.24 -2.21
N LYS A 231 -21.94 6.30 -1.40
CA LYS A 231 -22.63 6.32 -0.10
C LYS A 231 -23.94 5.58 -0.10
N ASP A 232 -24.88 5.98 -0.96
CA ASP A 232 -26.25 5.47 -0.93
C ASP A 232 -26.31 3.99 -1.31
N LYS A 233 -25.52 3.58 -2.30
CA LYS A 233 -25.43 2.19 -2.74
C LYS A 233 -24.85 1.32 -1.62
N ARG A 234 -23.68 1.69 -1.08
CA ARG A 234 -23.01 0.93 -0.02
C ARG A 234 -23.86 0.85 1.24
N TRP A 235 -24.55 1.94 1.59
CA TRP A 235 -25.44 1.96 2.73
C TRP A 235 -26.63 1.02 2.55
N LYS A 236 -27.25 1.02 1.36
CA LYS A 236 -28.32 0.07 1.02
C LYS A 236 -27.84 -1.39 1.12
N ASP A 237 -26.66 -1.69 0.60
CA ASP A 237 -26.08 -3.04 0.63
C ASP A 237 -25.82 -3.50 2.08
N TYR A 238 -25.31 -2.60 2.93
CA TYR A 238 -25.11 -2.86 4.37
C TYR A 238 -26.43 -3.19 5.09
N LEU A 239 -27.49 -2.41 4.84
CA LEU A 239 -28.81 -2.67 5.44
C LEU A 239 -29.40 -4.01 5.01
N ALA A 240 -29.23 -4.37 3.72
CA ALA A 240 -29.66 -5.67 3.21
C ALA A 240 -28.87 -6.82 3.86
N GLU A 241 -27.57 -6.65 4.05
CA GLU A 241 -26.71 -7.63 4.73
C GLU A 241 -27.10 -7.83 6.21
N LEU A 242 -27.38 -6.75 6.94
CA LEU A 242 -27.90 -6.84 8.32
C LEU A 242 -29.21 -7.63 8.37
N ALA A 243 -30.16 -7.31 7.49
CA ALA A 243 -31.44 -7.99 7.44
C ALA A 243 -31.30 -9.49 7.12
N ALA A 244 -30.45 -9.84 6.16
CA ALA A 244 -30.18 -11.24 5.79
C ALA A 244 -29.54 -12.04 6.94
N LYS A 245 -28.77 -11.38 7.81
CA LYS A 245 -28.10 -11.99 8.97
C LYS A 245 -28.92 -11.89 10.27
N GLY A 246 -30.12 -11.32 10.24
CA GLY A 246 -30.95 -11.10 11.44
C GLY A 246 -30.32 -10.14 12.47
N LEU A 247 -29.44 -9.25 12.00
CA LEU A 247 -28.73 -8.27 12.82
C LEU A 247 -29.44 -6.91 12.79
N THR A 248 -29.14 -6.07 13.79
CA THR A 248 -29.73 -4.74 13.95
C THR A 248 -28.65 -3.66 14.04
N ARG A 249 -29.03 -2.43 13.67
CA ARG A 249 -28.21 -1.22 13.86
C ARG A 249 -28.16 -0.77 15.32
N GLU A 250 -29.21 -1.10 16.08
CA GLU A 250 -29.35 -0.84 17.53
C GLU A 250 -28.46 -1.76 18.38
#